data_AF-A0A0U1CWA2-F1
#
_entry.id   AF-A0A0U1CWA2-F1
#
_cell.length_a   1.000
_cell.length_b   1.000
_cell.length_c   1.000
_cell.angle_alpha   90.00
_cell.angle_beta   90.00
_cell.angle_gamma   90.00
#
_symmetry.space_group_name_H-M   'P 1'
#
loop_
_entity.id
_entity.type
_entity.pdbx_description
1 polymer ?
#
loop_
_entity_poly.entity_id
_entity_poly.type
_entity_poly.pdbx_seq_one_letter_code
_entity_poly.pdbx_strand_id
1 'polypeptide(L)'
;MVVPKGGGGAVDSNLEGFSLALSEAFEQQPHMERHFEKLRRASADERDLFIPVHQTGLNIGVTLGLMSSVDTLPQEHPPVPQFINRLWIAPRFSRRVLLWTGGTGWDSFDPYN
;
A
#
# COMPACT_ATOMS: atom_id res chain seq x y z
N MET A 1 20.36 6.93 35.25
CA MET A 1 20.07 6.60 33.84
C MET A 1 18.57 6.57 33.69
N VAL A 2 17.96 7.61 33.11
CA VAL A 2 16.51 7.68 32.88
C VAL A 2 16.28 7.22 31.46
N VAL A 3 15.66 6.05 31.29
CA VAL A 3 15.20 5.59 29.97
C VAL A 3 13.94 6.40 29.63
N PRO A 4 13.87 7.09 28.49
CA PRO A 4 12.62 7.70 28.05
C PRO A 4 11.57 6.59 27.95
N LYS A 5 10.38 6.80 28.53
CA LYS A 5 9.21 5.96 28.26
C LYS A 5 9.00 5.99 26.75
N GLY A 6 9.33 4.90 26.07
CA GLY A 6 9.02 4.74 24.65
C GLY A 6 7.50 4.83 24.50
N GLY A 7 7.03 5.95 23.94
CA GLY A 7 5.65 6.05 23.48
C GLY A 7 5.54 5.20 22.22
N GLY A 8 4.89 4.05 22.32
CA GLY A 8 4.51 3.30 21.12
C GLY A 8 3.67 4.21 20.23
N GLY A 9 4.10 4.40 18.99
CA GLY A 9 3.28 5.12 18.01
C GLY A 9 1.94 4.42 17.84
N ALA A 10 0.87 5.19 17.63
CA ALA A 10 -0.44 4.62 17.34
C ALA A 10 -0.35 3.79 16.04
N VAL A 11 -0.73 2.52 16.14
CA VAL A 11 -0.81 1.60 14.98
C VAL A 11 -2.17 1.78 14.32
N ASP A 12 -2.17 2.01 13.02
CA ASP A 12 -3.41 2.10 12.23
C ASP A 12 -3.87 0.68 11.85
N SER A 13 -4.51 0.02 12.81
CA SER A 13 -4.95 -1.38 12.65
C SER A 13 -6.11 -1.53 11.66
N ASN A 14 -6.83 -0.44 11.39
CA ASN A 14 -7.98 -0.36 10.50
C ASN A 14 -7.59 0.05 9.06
N LEU A 15 -6.33 0.48 8.84
CA LEU A 15 -5.84 0.99 7.56
C LEU A 15 -6.64 2.19 7.04
N GLU A 16 -7.18 3.02 7.94
CA GLU A 16 -7.97 4.20 7.59
C GLU A 16 -7.09 5.27 6.92
N GLY A 17 -5.84 5.42 7.37
CA GLY A 17 -4.87 6.35 6.80
C GLY A 17 -4.10 5.80 5.59
N PHE A 18 -4.44 4.62 5.08
CA PHE A 18 -3.63 3.94 4.07
C PHE A 18 -3.61 4.67 2.72
N SER A 19 -4.77 5.13 2.22
CA SER A 19 -4.84 5.83 0.94
C SER A 19 -4.08 7.15 0.97
N LEU A 20 -4.23 7.93 2.04
CA LEU A 20 -3.46 9.15 2.26
C LEU A 20 -1.95 8.87 2.31
N ALA A 21 -1.52 7.85 3.05
CA ALA A 21 -0.11 7.48 3.13
C ALA A 21 0.47 7.06 1.77
N LEU A 22 -0.31 6.36 0.93
CA LEU A 22 0.08 6.05 -0.45
C LEU A 22 0.21 7.32 -1.30
N SER A 23 -0.71 8.27 -1.16
CA SER A 23 -0.67 9.53 -1.92
C SER A 23 0.58 10.31 -1.60
N GLU A 24 0.86 10.50 -0.30
CA GLU A 24 2.07 11.17 0.18
C GLU A 24 3.34 10.45 -0.31
N ALA A 25 3.36 9.12 -0.28
CA ALA A 25 4.49 8.35 -0.78
C ALA A 25 4.67 8.51 -2.29
N PHE A 26 3.59 8.56 -3.09
CA PHE A 26 3.70 8.77 -4.53
C PHE A 26 4.21 10.17 -4.86
N GLU A 27 3.75 11.20 -4.13
CA GLU A 27 4.20 12.58 -4.29
C GLU A 27 5.69 12.75 -3.93
N GLN A 28 6.17 12.05 -2.91
CA GLN A 28 7.56 12.11 -2.46
C GLN A 28 8.53 11.33 -3.35
N GLN A 29 8.04 10.49 -4.27
CA GLN A 29 8.86 9.60 -5.08
C GLN A 29 8.78 9.96 -6.57
N PRO A 30 9.72 10.78 -7.11
CA PRO A 30 9.68 11.26 -8.50
C PRO A 30 9.66 10.16 -9.56
N HIS A 31 10.09 8.95 -9.22
CA HIS A 31 10.06 7.81 -10.15
C HIS A 31 8.66 7.22 -10.32
N MET A 32 7.72 7.45 -9.40
CA MET A 32 6.35 6.95 -9.51
C MET A 32 5.61 7.52 -10.72
N GLU A 33 5.80 8.82 -11.00
CA GLU A 33 5.24 9.45 -12.20
C GLU A 33 5.70 8.74 -13.48
N ARG A 34 6.98 8.34 -13.55
CA ARG A 34 7.52 7.60 -14.70
C ARG A 34 6.91 6.21 -14.83
N HIS A 35 6.60 5.54 -13.72
CA HIS A 35 5.93 4.24 -13.73
C HIS A 35 4.48 4.36 -14.20
N PHE A 36 3.74 5.36 -13.74
CA PHE A 36 2.40 5.66 -14.22
C PHE A 36 2.39 5.96 -15.71
N GLU A 37 3.31 6.79 -16.18
CA GLU A 37 3.41 7.13 -17.60
C GLU A 37 3.78 5.91 -18.47
N LYS A 38 4.66 5.04 -17.97
CA LYS A 38 4.99 3.77 -18.63
C LYS A 38 3.75 2.89 -18.79
N LEU A 39 2.95 2.75 -17.74
CA LEU A 39 1.72 1.95 -17.77
C LEU A 39 0.68 2.57 -18.71
N ARG A 40 0.52 3.90 -18.68
CA ARG A 40 -0.41 4.62 -19.56
C ARG A 40 -0.14 4.36 -21.04
N ARG A 41 1.13 4.31 -21.44
CA ARG A 41 1.54 4.09 -22.84
C ARG A 41 1.49 2.61 -23.27
N ALA A 42 1.32 1.68 -22.34
CA ALA A 42 1.25 0.28 -22.68
C ALA A 42 -0.04 -0.03 -23.47
N SER A 43 0.12 -0.68 -24.62
CA SER A 43 -0.99 -1.29 -25.36
C SER A 43 -1.31 -2.65 -24.75
N ALA A 44 -1.96 -2.62 -23.59
CA ALA A 44 -2.36 -3.79 -22.83
C ALA A 44 -3.82 -3.65 -22.39
N ASP A 45 -4.54 -4.77 -22.34
CA ASP A 45 -5.93 -4.82 -21.88
C ASP A 45 -6.05 -4.52 -20.38
N GLU A 46 -5.03 -4.91 -19.61
CA GLU A 46 -4.92 -4.68 -18.17
C GLU A 46 -3.59 -4.01 -17.81
N ARG A 47 -3.66 -3.05 -16.88
CA ARG A 47 -2.51 -2.31 -16.35
C ARG A 47 -2.40 -2.52 -14.85
N ASP A 48 -1.39 -3.28 -14.48
CA ASP A 48 -1.13 -3.67 -13.10
C ASP A 48 0.05 -2.88 -12.54
N LEU A 49 -0.12 -2.36 -11.33
CA LEU A 49 0.97 -1.79 -10.55
C LEU A 49 1.28 -2.70 -9.37
N PHE A 50 2.52 -3.15 -9.25
CA PHE A 50 2.99 -3.96 -8.13
C PHE A 50 3.99 -3.15 -7.29
N ILE A 51 3.69 -3.02 -6.00
CA ILE A 51 4.49 -2.23 -5.05
C ILE A 51 4.90 -3.11 -3.86
N PRO A 52 6.18 -3.51 -3.77
CA PRO A 52 6.73 -4.02 -2.52
C PRO A 52 6.88 -2.85 -1.54
N VAL A 53 6.23 -2.93 -0.39
CA VAL A 53 6.24 -1.85 0.61
C VAL A 53 7.28 -2.17 1.67
N HIS A 54 8.35 -1.38 1.70
CA HIS A 54 9.34 -1.42 2.77
C HIS A 54 8.79 -0.78 4.05
N GLN A 55 9.32 -1.17 5.22
CA GLN A 55 8.88 -0.63 6.52
C GLN A 55 9.07 0.89 6.70
N THR A 56 9.81 1.53 5.79
CA THR A 56 10.06 2.98 5.75
C THR A 56 9.44 3.64 4.53
N GLY A 57 8.67 2.88 3.73
CA GLY A 57 8.04 3.37 2.50
C GLY A 57 6.74 4.12 2.74
N LEU A 58 6.13 3.94 3.91
CA LEU A 58 4.93 4.64 4.38
C LEU A 58 5.17 5.13 5.81
N ASN A 59 4.22 5.89 6.35
CA ASN A 59 4.24 6.22 7.77
C ASN A 59 4.26 4.93 8.62
N ILE A 60 4.85 5.01 9.82
CA ILE A 60 5.08 3.83 10.65
C ILE A 60 3.78 3.19 11.15
N GLY A 61 2.74 3.98 11.44
CA GLY A 61 1.46 3.48 11.95
C GLY A 61 0.73 2.60 10.94
N VAL A 62 0.67 3.04 9.68
CA VAL A 62 0.10 2.32 8.54
C VAL A 62 0.97 1.12 8.18
N THR A 63 2.29 1.27 8.18
CA THR A 63 3.22 0.16 7.93
C THR A 63 2.99 -0.97 8.94
N LEU A 64 2.91 -0.64 10.23
CA LEU A 64 2.64 -1.63 11.27
C LEU A 64 1.26 -2.25 11.09
N GLY A 65 0.24 -1.47 10.75
CA GLY A 65 -1.09 -1.97 10.40
C GLY A 65 -1.06 -2.99 9.27
N LEU A 66 -0.35 -2.70 8.17
CA LEU A 66 -0.19 -3.61 7.04
C LEU A 66 0.54 -4.91 7.41
N MET A 67 1.45 -4.85 8.38
CA MET A 67 2.21 -6.00 8.86
C MET A 67 1.42 -6.86 9.84
N SER A 68 0.64 -6.25 10.73
CA SER A 68 -0.03 -6.96 11.84
C SER A 68 -1.48 -7.33 11.56
N SER A 69 -2.18 -6.60 10.70
CA SER A 69 -3.59 -6.84 10.41
C SER A 69 -3.75 -7.94 9.36
N VAL A 70 -4.24 -9.10 9.79
CA VAL A 70 -4.42 -10.27 8.91
C VAL A 70 -5.69 -10.13 8.07
N ASP A 71 -6.79 -9.63 8.65
CA ASP A 71 -8.10 -9.61 7.99
C ASP A 71 -8.57 -8.22 7.57
N THR A 72 -7.92 -7.16 8.05
CA THR A 72 -8.36 -5.77 7.76
C THR A 72 -8.01 -5.38 6.33
N LEU A 73 -8.97 -4.93 5.55
CA LEU A 73 -8.75 -4.32 4.23
C LEU A 73 -8.87 -2.80 4.33
N PRO A 74 -8.11 -2.03 3.54
CA PRO A 74 -8.35 -0.60 3.41
C PRO A 74 -9.77 -0.34 2.89
N GLN A 75 -10.41 0.72 3.39
CA GLN A 75 -11.77 1.07 2.97
C GLN A 75 -11.78 1.99 1.74
N GLU A 76 -10.75 2.82 1.61
CA GLU A 76 -10.66 3.81 0.56
C GLU A 76 -10.01 3.27 -0.71
N HIS A 77 -10.42 3.84 -1.86
CA HIS A 77 -9.74 3.59 -3.12
C HIS A 77 -8.29 4.13 -3.04
N PRO A 78 -7.30 3.40 -3.58
CA PRO A 78 -5.93 3.90 -3.62
C PRO A 78 -5.81 5.10 -4.58
N PRO A 79 -4.82 5.98 -4.36
CA PRO A 79 -4.60 7.19 -5.16
C PRO A 79 -3.83 6.86 -6.45
N VAL A 80 -4.34 5.89 -7.23
CA VAL A 80 -3.79 5.50 -8.53
C VAL A 80 -4.57 6.16 -9.67
N PRO A 81 -3.92 6.47 -10.81
CA PRO A 81 -4.62 6.98 -11.99
C PRO A 81 -5.69 6.02 -12.51
N GLN A 82 -6.76 6.54 -13.11
CA GLN A 82 -7.91 5.75 -13.59
C GLN A 82 -7.57 4.67 -14.62
N PHE A 83 -6.44 4.78 -15.33
CA PHE A 83 -6.02 3.78 -16.29
C PHE A 83 -5.40 2.53 -15.64
N ILE A 84 -5.11 2.55 -14.33
CA ILE A 84 -4.62 1.40 -13.57
C ILE A 84 -5.82 0.52 -13.21
N ASN A 85 -5.77 -0.75 -13.63
CA ASN A 85 -6.83 -1.71 -13.37
C ASN A 85 -6.67 -2.39 -12.03
N ARG A 86 -5.42 -2.69 -11.66
CA ARG A 86 -5.07 -3.43 -10.43
C ARG A 86 -3.86 -2.83 -9.73
N LEU A 87 -3.90 -2.80 -8.40
CA LEU A 87 -2.78 -2.42 -7.54
C LEU A 87 -2.50 -3.55 -6.56
N TRP A 88 -1.29 -4.08 -6.61
CA TRP A 88 -0.78 -5.10 -5.72
C TRP A 88 0.17 -4.46 -4.69
N ILE A 89 -0.09 -4.70 -3.42
CA ILE A 89 0.72 -4.21 -2.30
C ILE A 89 1.26 -5.41 -1.56
N ALA A 90 2.58 -5.52 -1.50
CA ALA A 90 3.27 -6.59 -0.79
C ALA A 90 4.09 -5.99 0.37
N PRO A 91 3.52 -5.89 1.60
CA PRO A 91 4.23 -5.38 2.75
C PRO A 91 5.40 -6.28 3.15
N ARG A 92 6.55 -5.68 3.44
CA ARG A 92 7.67 -6.40 4.02
C ARG A 92 7.27 -6.94 5.40
N PHE A 93 7.72 -8.15 5.71
CA PHE A 93 7.42 -8.87 6.97
C PHE A 93 5.95 -9.26 7.17
N SER A 94 5.13 -9.18 6.12
CA SER A 94 3.82 -9.81 6.06
C SER A 94 3.84 -10.98 5.06
N ARG A 95 3.03 -12.00 5.30
CA ARG A 95 2.76 -13.07 4.30
C ARG A 95 1.61 -12.70 3.36
N ARG A 96 0.88 -11.64 3.72
CA ARG A 96 -0.30 -11.17 3.04
C ARG A 96 0.08 -10.22 1.91
N VAL A 97 -0.61 -10.33 0.79
CA VAL A 97 -0.58 -9.38 -0.33
C VAL A 97 -1.97 -8.79 -0.47
N LEU A 98 -2.07 -7.46 -0.50
CA LEU A 98 -3.32 -6.77 -0.79
C LEU A 98 -3.43 -6.54 -2.29
N LEU A 99 -4.63 -6.76 -2.82
CA LEU A 99 -4.98 -6.45 -4.20
C LEU A 99 -6.14 -5.47 -4.18
N TRP A 100 -5.97 -4.33 -4.82
CA TRP A 100 -7.10 -3.51 -5.23
C TRP A 100 -7.41 -3.76 -6.70
N THR A 101 -8.68 -3.98 -7.03
CA THR A 101 -9.18 -4.07 -8.41
C THR A 101 -10.21 -2.98 -8.67
N GLY A 102 -10.04 -2.25 -9.77
CA GLY A 102 -10.98 -1.22 -10.22
C GLY A 102 -12.41 -1.78 -10.35
N GLY A 103 -13.34 -1.22 -9.57
CA GLY A 103 -14.75 -1.64 -9.56
C GLY A 103 -15.10 -2.77 -8.58
N THR A 104 -14.10 -3.47 -8.04
CA THR A 104 -14.33 -4.57 -7.06
C THR A 104 -13.84 -4.21 -5.65
N GLY A 105 -12.85 -3.34 -5.54
CA GLY A 105 -12.29 -2.92 -4.26
C GLY A 105 -11.09 -3.76 -3.82
N TRP A 106 -10.85 -3.80 -2.52
CA TRP A 106 -9.72 -4.50 -1.91
C TRP A 106 -10.04 -5.97 -1.63
N ASP A 107 -9.04 -6.81 -1.81
CA ASP A 107 -9.00 -8.21 -1.41
C ASP A 107 -7.60 -8.54 -0.85
N SER A 108 -7.45 -9.68 -0.20
CA SER A 108 -6.16 -10.14 0.29
C SER A 108 -5.88 -11.60 0.06
N PHE A 109 -4.60 -11.88 -0.21
CA PHE A 109 -4.11 -13.21 -0.56
C PHE A 109 -2.91 -13.57 0.32
N ASP A 110 -2.78 -14.87 0.63
CA ASP A 110 -1.62 -15.45 1.32
C ASP A 110 -0.88 -16.41 0.38
N PRO A 111 -0.09 -15.90 -0.58
CA PRO A 111 0.50 -16.72 -1.64
C PRO A 111 1.67 -17.62 -1.19
N TYR A 112 2.08 -17.53 0.08
CA TYR A 112 3.26 -18.23 0.62
C TYR A 112 2.90 -19.37 1.60
N ASN A 113 1.70 -19.92 1.48
CA ASN A 113 1.22 -21.06 2.26
C ASN A 113 1.66 -22.40 1.68
#